data_AF-A0A969TJQ3-F1
#
_entry.id   AF-A0A969TJQ3-F1
#
_cell.length_a   1.000
_cell.length_b   1.000
_cell.length_c   1.000
_cell.angle_alpha   90.00
_cell.angle_beta   90.00
_cell.angle_gamma   90.00
#
_symmetry.space_group_name_H-M   'P 1'
#
loop_
_entity.id
_entity.type
_entity.pdbx_description
1 polymer ?
#
loop_
_entity_poly.entity_id
_entity_poly.type
_entity_poly.pdbx_seq_one_letter_code
_entity_poly.pdbx_strand_id
1 'polypeptide(L)'
;MEQLNEAIACFQTALQLNRYETQFLDHLLHQLTQAEQFDVVIAIAIHALQVNPTWDQGYLYIGNALQQQGTDPDAAKACLTGLLPERLIQQYCPDFSFVSLSSLSLPDNQITHTAIYSSGTVDLAPPKTVDQTVHPAFLNCQVKTLPAYVVSVTNGRVWADAYTRAILTSNHAFTADASTGNAALIASSAKLPFPVQFQGTLACLTIRDSHNYFHWMYDLLPKLELLEKCNIAISDIDAFLVNHCCYPFQRELLNLLGISDEKILDPLIYHGIADRLIVPISSPSFHTGRIAKQACEF
;
A
#
# COMPACT_ATOMS: atom_id res chain seq x y z
N MET A 1 15.39 -4.80 28.88
CA MET A 1 16.27 -5.03 27.72
C MET A 1 16.65 -6.50 27.59
N GLU A 2 17.08 -7.19 28.64
CA GLU A 2 17.47 -8.62 28.56
C GLU A 2 16.31 -9.54 28.15
N GLN A 3 15.14 -9.42 28.79
CA GLN A 3 13.92 -10.17 28.42
C GLN A 3 13.41 -9.84 27.01
N LEU A 4 13.58 -8.60 26.54
CA LEU A 4 13.21 -8.19 25.19
C LEU A 4 14.11 -8.89 24.15
N ASN A 5 15.42 -8.91 24.40
CA ASN A 5 16.38 -9.56 23.52
C ASN A 5 16.21 -11.08 23.49
N GLU A 6 15.89 -11.71 24.62
CA GLU A 6 15.57 -13.14 24.70
C GLU A 6 14.29 -13.48 23.95
N ALA A 7 13.23 -12.69 24.12
CA ALA A 7 11.96 -12.91 23.43
C ALA A 7 12.11 -12.72 21.90
N ILE A 8 12.89 -11.71 21.47
CA ILE A 8 13.26 -11.53 20.06
C ILE A 8 14.08 -12.72 19.55
N ALA A 9 15.04 -13.25 20.31
CA ALA A 9 15.84 -14.40 19.92
C ALA A 9 15.02 -15.71 19.81
N CYS A 10 14.11 -15.95 20.75
CA CYS A 10 13.15 -17.06 20.68
C CYS A 10 12.24 -16.93 19.45
N PHE A 11 11.76 -15.72 19.18
CA PHE A 11 10.97 -15.45 17.98
C PHE A 11 11.77 -15.67 16.69
N GLN A 12 13.01 -15.18 16.61
CA GLN A 12 13.91 -15.40 15.48
C GLN A 12 14.18 -16.88 15.24
N THR A 13 14.33 -17.67 16.30
CA THR A 13 14.48 -19.12 16.23
C THR A 13 13.22 -19.80 15.68
N ALA A 14 12.03 -19.39 16.16
CA ALA A 14 10.76 -19.90 15.67
C ALA A 14 10.57 -19.62 14.16
N LEU A 15 10.94 -18.41 13.70
CA LEU A 15 10.92 -18.06 12.28
C LEU A 15 11.87 -18.89 11.41
N GLN A 16 13.01 -19.32 11.95
CA GLN A 16 13.94 -20.20 11.24
C GLN A 16 13.38 -21.62 11.08
N LEU A 17 12.59 -22.08 12.04
CA LEU A 17 11.99 -23.42 12.04
C LEU A 17 10.73 -23.48 11.17
N ASN A 18 9.86 -22.47 11.25
CA ASN A 18 8.66 -22.37 10.42
C ASN A 18 8.27 -20.91 10.17
N ARG A 19 8.71 -20.37 9.03
CA ARG A 19 8.60 -18.94 8.65
C ARG A 19 7.16 -18.42 8.57
N TYR A 20 6.15 -19.30 8.51
CA TYR A 20 4.75 -18.94 8.25
C TYR A 20 3.76 -19.42 9.32
N GLU A 21 4.22 -19.96 10.45
CA GLU A 21 3.31 -20.44 11.49
C GLU A 21 2.83 -19.31 12.41
N THR A 22 1.79 -18.61 11.95
CA THR A 22 1.17 -17.50 12.69
C THR A 22 0.47 -17.94 13.98
N GLN A 23 0.16 -19.22 14.15
CA GLN A 23 -0.53 -19.76 15.34
C GLN A 23 0.36 -19.75 16.59
N PHE A 24 1.63 -20.13 16.45
CA PHE A 24 2.59 -20.06 17.57
C PHE A 24 2.79 -18.60 18.03
N LEU A 25 2.90 -17.71 17.05
CA LEU A 25 3.01 -16.27 17.28
C LEU A 25 1.81 -15.69 18.01
N ASP A 26 0.60 -16.07 17.60
CA ASP A 26 -0.64 -15.63 18.23
C ASP A 26 -0.69 -16.03 19.71
N HIS A 27 -0.33 -17.29 20.02
CA HIS A 27 -0.27 -17.76 21.40
C HIS A 27 0.76 -16.99 22.25
N LEU A 28 1.97 -16.79 21.72
CA LEU A 28 3.03 -16.05 22.40
C LEU A 28 2.62 -14.60 22.68
N LEU A 29 2.12 -13.89 21.66
CA LEU A 29 1.68 -12.49 21.80
C LEU A 29 0.50 -12.36 22.76
N HIS A 30 -0.41 -13.34 22.79
CA HIS A 30 -1.49 -13.38 23.76
C HIS A 30 -0.98 -13.50 25.20
N GLN A 31 -0.05 -14.43 25.46
CA GLN A 31 0.57 -14.58 26.79
C GLN A 31 1.32 -13.32 27.24
N LEU A 32 2.10 -12.72 26.33
CA LEU A 32 2.83 -11.47 26.62
C LEU A 32 1.89 -10.30 26.88
N THR A 33 0.77 -10.22 26.17
CA THR A 33 -0.27 -9.21 26.42
C THR A 33 -0.90 -9.38 27.80
N GLN A 34 -1.22 -10.62 28.21
CA GLN A 34 -1.75 -10.91 29.55
C GLN A 34 -0.73 -10.60 30.66
N ALA A 35 0.56 -10.75 30.37
CA ALA A 35 1.65 -10.37 31.26
C ALA A 35 1.98 -8.87 31.24
N GLU A 36 1.19 -8.05 30.53
CA GLU A 36 1.37 -6.60 30.36
C GLU A 36 2.75 -6.20 29.79
N GLN A 37 3.41 -7.11 29.06
CA GLN A 37 4.70 -6.87 28.40
C GLN A 37 4.53 -6.18 27.04
N PHE A 38 3.89 -5.02 27.04
CA PHE A 38 3.43 -4.33 25.82
C PHE A 38 4.57 -3.95 24.85
N ASP A 39 5.71 -3.47 25.34
CA ASP A 39 6.84 -3.12 24.46
C ASP A 39 7.40 -4.37 23.75
N VAL A 40 7.39 -5.52 24.42
CA VAL A 40 7.80 -6.81 23.84
C VAL A 40 6.79 -7.28 22.80
N VAL A 41 5.49 -7.14 23.08
CA VAL A 41 4.41 -7.43 22.12
C VAL A 41 4.59 -6.61 20.84
N ILE A 42 4.81 -5.30 20.97
CA ILE A 42 4.98 -4.39 19.83
C ILE A 42 6.22 -4.80 19.02
N ALA A 43 7.36 -5.03 19.67
CA ALA A 43 8.59 -5.43 19.00
C ALA A 43 8.45 -6.74 18.22
N ILE A 44 7.90 -7.79 18.84
CA ILE A 44 7.71 -9.10 18.20
C ILE A 44 6.70 -9.00 17.05
N ALA A 45 5.60 -8.30 17.26
CA ALA A 45 4.58 -8.12 16.23
C ALA A 45 5.13 -7.38 15.00
N ILE A 46 5.92 -6.30 15.18
CA ILE A 46 6.58 -5.60 14.06
C ILE A 46 7.55 -6.54 13.34
N HIS A 47 8.37 -7.31 14.07
CA HIS A 47 9.28 -8.25 13.44
C HIS A 47 8.56 -9.40 12.71
N ALA A 48 7.40 -9.84 13.19
CA ALA A 48 6.55 -10.80 12.50
C ALA A 48 5.95 -10.21 11.22
N LEU A 49 5.50 -8.97 11.27
CA LEU A 49 5.00 -8.23 10.11
C LEU A 49 6.11 -7.99 9.06
N GLN A 50 7.37 -7.90 9.45
CA GLN A 50 8.48 -7.88 8.47
C GLN A 50 8.57 -9.21 7.69
N VAL A 51 8.19 -10.34 8.28
CA VAL A 51 8.19 -11.64 7.61
C VAL A 51 6.92 -11.85 6.79
N ASN A 52 5.78 -11.52 7.40
CA ASN A 52 4.45 -11.68 6.83
C ASN A 52 3.64 -10.39 6.99
N PRO A 53 3.77 -9.42 6.06
CA PRO A 53 3.09 -8.14 6.17
C PRO A 53 1.56 -8.23 6.07
N THR A 54 1.03 -9.35 5.55
CA THR A 54 -0.42 -9.59 5.40
C THR A 54 -1.04 -10.24 6.63
N TRP A 55 -0.30 -10.35 7.76
CA TRP A 55 -0.83 -10.90 9.00
C TRP A 55 -1.57 -9.84 9.81
N ASP A 56 -2.85 -9.65 9.51
CA ASP A 56 -3.72 -8.62 10.11
C ASP A 56 -3.67 -8.57 11.64
N GLN A 57 -3.63 -9.75 12.28
CA GLN A 57 -3.61 -9.89 13.72
C GLN A 57 -2.36 -9.24 14.36
N GLY A 58 -1.22 -9.20 13.65
CA GLY A 58 -0.02 -8.50 14.11
C GLY A 58 -0.25 -7.01 14.33
N TYR A 59 -1.00 -6.35 13.44
CA TYR A 59 -1.37 -4.93 13.61
C TYR A 59 -2.32 -4.73 14.79
N LEU A 60 -3.27 -5.66 14.99
CA LEU A 60 -4.18 -5.62 16.13
C LEU A 60 -3.46 -5.76 17.47
N TYR A 61 -2.46 -6.64 17.57
CA TYR A 61 -1.64 -6.76 18.79
C TYR A 61 -0.91 -5.46 19.12
N ILE A 62 -0.31 -4.80 18.12
CA ILE A 62 0.35 -3.50 18.31
C ILE A 62 -0.66 -2.45 18.76
N GLY A 63 -1.81 -2.35 18.09
CA GLY A 63 -2.85 -1.38 18.41
C GLY A 63 -3.42 -1.55 19.82
N ASN A 64 -3.71 -2.79 20.22
CA ASN A 64 -4.22 -3.10 21.56
C ASN A 64 -3.18 -2.84 22.65
N ALA A 65 -1.91 -3.19 22.41
CA ALA A 65 -0.82 -2.93 23.34
C ALA A 65 -0.65 -1.41 23.58
N LEU A 66 -0.63 -0.61 22.51
CA LEU A 66 -0.55 0.86 22.60
C LEU A 66 -1.77 1.46 23.30
N GLN A 67 -2.97 0.93 23.06
CA GLN A 67 -4.19 1.39 23.72
C GLN A 67 -4.15 1.14 25.23
N GLN A 68 -3.65 -0.02 25.66
CA GLN A 68 -3.50 -0.35 27.08
C GLN A 68 -2.39 0.45 27.76
N GLN A 69 -1.28 0.72 27.06
CA GLN A 69 -0.24 1.64 27.54
C GLN A 69 -0.74 3.09 27.67
N GLY A 70 -1.68 3.51 26.82
CA GLY A 70 -2.24 4.87 26.82
C GLY A 70 -1.24 5.96 26.38
N THR A 71 -0.06 5.56 25.89
CA THR A 71 1.04 6.45 25.51
C THR A 71 0.82 7.11 24.15
N ASP A 72 0.04 6.47 23.27
CA ASP A 72 -0.08 6.86 21.88
C ASP A 72 -1.41 6.47 21.22
N PRO A 73 -2.51 7.20 21.53
CA PRO A 73 -3.84 6.87 21.03
C PRO A 73 -3.97 6.91 19.50
N ASP A 74 -3.21 7.80 18.84
CA ASP A 74 -3.26 7.93 17.39
C ASP A 74 -2.57 6.76 16.70
N ALA A 75 -1.40 6.33 17.18
CA ALA A 75 -0.75 5.13 16.65
C ALA A 75 -1.56 3.86 16.96
N ALA A 76 -2.18 3.78 18.15
CA ALA A 76 -3.08 2.69 18.50
C ALA A 76 -4.22 2.58 17.48
N LYS A 77 -4.91 3.70 17.21
CA LYS A 77 -6.00 3.75 16.23
C LYS A 77 -5.51 3.38 14.82
N ALA A 78 -4.35 3.88 14.39
CA ALA A 78 -3.78 3.54 13.09
C ALA A 78 -3.55 2.01 12.97
N CYS A 79 -2.90 1.40 13.96
CA CYS A 79 -2.61 -0.03 13.98
C CYS A 79 -3.89 -0.88 14.01
N LEU A 80 -4.90 -0.47 14.78
CA LEU A 80 -6.21 -1.14 14.81
C LEU A 80 -6.94 -1.07 13.45
N THR A 81 -6.55 -0.15 12.56
CA THR A 81 -7.06 -0.05 11.18
C THR A 81 -6.11 -0.64 10.14
N GLY A 82 -5.07 -1.37 10.58
CA GLY A 82 -4.11 -2.07 9.72
C GLY A 82 -2.95 -1.20 9.21
N LEU A 83 -2.80 0.03 9.72
CA LEU A 83 -1.70 0.92 9.36
C LEU A 83 -0.65 0.94 10.48
N LEU A 84 0.60 0.65 10.15
CA LEU A 84 1.74 0.73 11.06
C LEU A 84 2.49 2.06 10.86
N PRO A 85 2.43 3.01 11.82
CA PRO A 85 3.16 4.26 11.72
C PRO A 85 4.68 4.09 11.61
N GLU A 86 5.31 4.87 10.73
CA GLU A 86 6.76 4.79 10.47
C GLU A 86 7.62 4.97 11.73
N ARG A 87 7.20 5.83 12.66
CA ARG A 87 7.91 6.07 13.91
C ARG A 87 7.98 4.84 14.82
N LEU A 88 7.00 3.94 14.76
CA LEU A 88 7.08 2.66 15.47
C LEU A 88 8.11 1.73 14.81
N ILE A 89 8.17 1.73 13.47
CA ILE A 89 9.21 0.98 12.76
C ILE A 89 10.59 1.52 13.13
N GLN A 90 10.77 2.84 13.16
CA GLN A 90 12.05 3.46 13.57
C GLN A 90 12.44 3.12 15.01
N GLN A 91 11.47 3.11 15.92
CA GLN A 91 11.70 2.79 17.33
C GLN A 91 12.07 1.32 17.55
N TYR A 92 11.40 0.40 16.87
CA TYR A 92 11.52 -1.05 17.11
C TYR A 92 12.38 -1.79 16.07
N CYS A 93 12.85 -1.11 15.01
CA CYS A 93 13.76 -1.62 13.99
C CYS A 93 14.88 -0.62 13.65
N PRO A 94 15.73 -0.23 14.62
CA PRO A 94 16.72 0.85 14.46
C PRO A 94 17.85 0.53 13.47
N ASP A 95 18.11 -0.76 13.21
CA ASP A 95 19.15 -1.19 12.28
C ASP A 95 18.83 -0.86 10.81
N PHE A 96 17.60 -0.45 10.51
CA PHE A 96 17.20 0.02 9.19
C PHE A 96 17.14 1.55 9.14
N SER A 97 18.17 2.16 8.56
CA SER A 97 18.12 3.58 8.20
C SER A 97 17.10 3.77 7.10
N PHE A 98 15.91 4.25 7.46
CA PHE A 98 14.90 4.63 6.48
C PHE A 98 15.41 5.83 5.69
N VAL A 99 15.35 5.75 4.36
CA VAL A 99 15.56 6.93 3.53
C VAL A 99 14.28 7.26 2.79
N SER A 100 13.56 8.25 3.31
CA SER A 100 12.46 8.88 2.59
C SER A 100 13.03 9.54 1.34
N LEU A 101 12.42 9.34 0.18
CA LEU A 101 12.81 10.05 -1.03
C LEU A 101 12.67 11.58 -0.90
N SER A 102 11.88 12.08 0.06
CA SER A 102 11.86 13.51 0.37
C SER A 102 13.19 14.05 0.92
N SER A 103 14.13 13.16 1.30
CA SER A 103 15.44 13.50 1.87
C SER A 103 16.64 13.07 1.01
N LEU A 104 16.40 12.35 -0.10
CA LEU A 104 17.45 11.97 -1.04
C LEU A 104 17.43 12.89 -2.24
N SER A 105 18.54 13.60 -2.46
CA SER A 105 18.95 13.99 -3.81
C SER A 105 19.32 12.71 -4.56
N LEU A 106 18.31 11.99 -5.05
CA LEU A 106 18.51 10.89 -6.01
C LEU A 106 19.23 11.45 -7.24
N PRO A 107 20.11 10.67 -7.90
CA PRO A 107 20.52 10.99 -9.26
C PRO A 107 19.24 11.14 -10.11
N ASP A 108 19.11 12.25 -10.84
CA ASP A 108 17.92 12.73 -11.55
C ASP A 108 17.23 11.74 -12.52
N ASN A 109 17.76 10.52 -12.70
CA ASN A 109 17.35 9.59 -13.77
C ASN A 109 16.72 8.26 -13.31
N GLN A 110 16.53 7.99 -12.01
CA GLN A 110 15.91 6.71 -11.58
C GLN A 110 14.38 6.76 -11.56
N ILE A 111 13.79 7.92 -11.26
CA ILE A 111 12.34 8.10 -11.16
C ILE A 111 11.93 9.30 -12.02
N THR A 112 10.92 9.12 -12.84
CA THR A 112 10.32 10.21 -13.62
C THR A 112 8.85 10.36 -13.29
N HIS A 113 8.41 11.61 -13.09
CA HIS A 113 6.99 11.94 -12.89
C HIS A 113 6.46 12.65 -14.13
N THR A 114 5.39 12.11 -14.70
CA THR A 114 4.66 12.75 -15.79
C THR A 114 3.32 13.22 -15.26
N ALA A 115 3.21 14.51 -14.99
CA ALA A 115 1.98 15.13 -14.52
C ALA A 115 0.94 15.16 -15.64
N ILE A 116 -0.30 14.77 -15.32
CA ILE A 116 -1.42 14.74 -16.28
C ILE A 116 -2.49 15.75 -15.86
N TYR A 117 -2.93 15.65 -14.60
CA TYR A 117 -3.94 16.55 -14.04
C TYR A 117 -3.38 17.23 -12.78
N SER A 118 -3.53 18.55 -12.70
CA SER A 118 -3.20 19.32 -11.51
C SER A 118 -4.26 19.15 -10.42
N SER A 119 -3.87 19.28 -9.15
CA SER A 119 -4.84 19.42 -8.06
C SER A 119 -5.72 20.65 -8.27
N GLY A 120 -6.97 20.58 -7.85
CA GLY A 120 -7.90 21.70 -7.95
C GLY A 120 -9.05 21.60 -6.96
N THR A 121 -9.90 22.63 -6.96
CA THR A 121 -11.15 22.64 -6.19
C THR A 121 -12.32 22.68 -7.15
N VAL A 122 -13.30 21.81 -6.92
CA VAL A 122 -14.59 21.82 -7.63
C VAL A 122 -15.65 22.34 -6.67
N ASP A 123 -16.31 23.42 -7.07
CA ASP A 123 -17.49 23.94 -6.37
C ASP A 123 -18.73 23.15 -6.82
N LEU A 124 -19.44 22.58 -5.86
CA LEU A 124 -20.71 21.88 -6.06
C LEU A 124 -21.86 22.84 -5.80
N ALA A 125 -22.97 22.65 -6.53
CA ALA A 125 -24.21 23.28 -6.14
C ALA A 125 -24.71 22.66 -4.81
N PRO A 126 -25.33 23.45 -3.91
CA PRO A 126 -25.99 22.92 -2.73
C PRO A 126 -27.00 21.81 -3.09
N PRO A 127 -27.18 20.79 -2.23
CA PRO A 127 -28.12 19.71 -2.49
C PRO A 127 -29.55 20.28 -2.60
N LYS A 128 -30.31 19.78 -3.56
CA LYS A 128 -31.76 20.02 -3.61
C LYS A 128 -32.42 18.98 -2.70
N THR A 129 -33.04 19.42 -1.62
CA THR A 129 -33.76 18.55 -0.68
C THR A 129 -35.21 19.02 -0.49
N VAL A 130 -36.09 18.08 -0.14
CA VAL A 130 -37.47 18.35 0.29
C VAL A 130 -37.53 18.80 1.76
N ASP A 131 -36.46 18.58 2.51
CA ASP A 131 -36.35 19.00 3.91
C ASP A 131 -36.17 20.51 4.04
N GLN A 132 -36.66 21.07 5.15
CA GLN A 132 -36.50 22.50 5.43
C GLN A 132 -35.05 22.87 5.78
N THR A 133 -34.23 21.90 6.19
CA THR A 133 -32.84 22.09 6.60
C THR A 133 -31.93 21.09 5.88
N VAL A 134 -30.79 21.60 5.39
CA VAL A 134 -29.76 20.76 4.78
C VAL A 134 -28.93 20.12 5.89
N HIS A 135 -28.78 18.79 5.85
CA HIS A 135 -27.97 18.07 6.83
C HIS A 135 -26.50 18.56 6.81
N PRO A 136 -25.84 18.76 7.97
CA PRO A 136 -24.50 19.33 8.06
C PRO A 136 -23.43 18.68 7.14
N ALA A 137 -23.54 17.37 6.91
CA ALA A 137 -22.65 16.64 6.00
C ALA A 137 -22.65 17.16 4.55
N PHE A 138 -23.71 17.83 4.12
CA PHE A 138 -23.84 18.38 2.76
C PHE A 138 -23.64 19.89 2.68
N LEU A 139 -23.28 20.55 3.79
CA LEU A 139 -22.96 21.99 3.77
C LEU A 139 -21.62 22.26 3.06
N ASN A 140 -20.70 21.29 3.08
CA ASN A 140 -19.44 21.41 2.37
C ASN A 140 -19.62 21.17 0.86
N CYS A 141 -19.80 22.27 0.14
CA CYS A 141 -19.95 22.30 -1.31
C CYS A 141 -18.62 22.43 -2.06
N GLN A 142 -17.46 22.24 -1.42
CA GLN A 142 -16.17 22.24 -2.10
C GLN A 142 -15.52 20.87 -2.07
N VAL A 143 -15.08 20.40 -3.24
CA VAL A 143 -14.33 19.15 -3.41
C VAL A 143 -12.90 19.50 -3.74
N LYS A 144 -11.93 19.03 -2.95
CA LYS A 144 -10.54 19.03 -3.39
C LYS A 144 -10.29 17.80 -4.25
N THR A 145 -9.70 18.01 -5.42
CA THR A 145 -9.21 16.97 -6.32
C THR A 145 -7.69 16.90 -6.20
N LEU A 146 -7.17 15.68 -6.06
CA LEU A 146 -5.74 15.45 -5.99
C LEU A 146 -5.13 15.40 -7.40
N PRO A 147 -3.83 15.68 -7.56
CA PRO A 147 -3.21 15.59 -8.87
C PRO A 147 -3.22 14.13 -9.36
N ALA A 148 -3.22 13.95 -10.67
CA ALA A 148 -3.02 12.65 -11.30
C ALA A 148 -1.77 12.69 -12.18
N TYR A 149 -1.00 11.61 -12.13
CA TYR A 149 0.30 11.53 -12.77
C TYR A 149 0.72 10.08 -12.94
N VAL A 150 1.72 9.84 -13.78
CA VAL A 150 2.36 8.53 -13.92
C VAL A 150 3.78 8.64 -13.36
N VAL A 151 4.13 7.69 -12.49
CA VAL A 151 5.50 7.50 -11.99
C VAL A 151 6.14 6.37 -12.78
N SER A 152 7.36 6.56 -13.28
CA SER A 152 8.17 5.49 -13.88
C SER A 152 9.45 5.34 -13.07
N VAL A 153 9.76 4.11 -12.66
CA VAL A 153 10.93 3.77 -11.84
C VAL A 153 11.81 2.78 -12.62
N THR A 154 13.05 3.17 -12.87
CA THR A 154 14.06 2.28 -13.50
C THR A 154 14.58 1.30 -12.47
N ASN A 155 14.60 0.00 -12.80
CA ASN A 155 14.91 -1.08 -11.86
C ASN A 155 14.04 -1.02 -10.59
N GLY A 156 12.75 -0.75 -10.78
CA GLY A 156 11.79 -0.54 -9.71
C GLY A 156 11.33 -1.86 -9.09
N ARG A 157 11.34 -1.93 -7.75
CA ARG A 157 10.81 -3.04 -6.97
C ARG A 157 9.36 -2.74 -6.55
N VAL A 158 8.47 -3.73 -6.73
CA VAL A 158 7.07 -3.64 -6.32
C VAL A 158 6.70 -4.81 -5.42
N TRP A 159 6.07 -4.48 -4.29
CA TRP A 159 5.34 -5.43 -3.43
C TRP A 159 3.95 -4.87 -3.19
N ALA A 160 2.91 -5.70 -3.22
CA ALA A 160 1.57 -5.25 -2.94
C ALA A 160 0.71 -6.34 -2.29
N ASP A 161 -0.32 -5.92 -1.56
CA ASP A 161 -1.43 -6.75 -1.12
C ASP A 161 -2.75 -5.98 -1.31
N ALA A 162 -3.80 -6.35 -0.57
CA ALA A 162 -5.10 -5.67 -0.63
C ALA A 162 -5.09 -4.23 -0.06
N TYR A 163 -4.08 -3.84 0.70
CA TYR A 163 -4.01 -2.57 1.43
C TYR A 163 -2.77 -1.73 1.10
N THR A 164 -1.63 -2.39 0.99
CA THR A 164 -0.31 -1.83 0.83
C THR A 164 0.15 -1.98 -0.61
N ARG A 165 0.70 -0.89 -1.16
CA ARG A 165 1.46 -0.89 -2.41
C ARG A 165 2.79 -0.23 -2.11
N ALA A 166 3.87 -0.99 -2.11
CA ALA A 166 5.21 -0.49 -1.88
C ALA A 166 5.95 -0.41 -3.22
N ILE A 167 6.26 0.82 -3.64
CA ILE A 167 7.05 1.12 -4.83
C ILE A 167 8.41 1.61 -4.38
N LEU A 168 9.44 0.82 -4.67
CA LEU A 168 10.80 0.97 -4.16
C LEU A 168 11.79 1.14 -5.31
N THR A 169 12.80 1.98 -5.13
CA THR A 169 13.95 2.06 -6.03
C THR A 169 14.92 0.91 -5.81
N SER A 170 15.89 0.76 -6.72
CA SER A 170 17.01 -0.19 -6.58
C SER A 170 17.81 -0.03 -5.27
N ASN A 171 17.78 1.17 -4.67
CA ASN A 171 18.44 1.47 -3.38
C ASN A 171 17.50 1.30 -2.17
N HIS A 172 16.37 0.60 -2.33
CA HIS A 172 15.38 0.34 -1.27
C HIS A 172 14.65 1.57 -0.71
N ALA A 173 14.77 2.74 -1.36
CA ALA A 173 14.01 3.92 -0.99
C ALA A 173 12.60 3.88 -1.63
N PHE A 174 11.53 4.18 -0.89
CA PHE A 174 10.18 4.19 -1.47
C PHE A 174 9.75 5.57 -1.97
N THR A 175 8.98 5.57 -3.06
CA THR A 175 8.22 6.73 -3.55
C THR A 175 6.99 6.94 -2.70
N ALA A 176 7.02 7.92 -1.80
CA ALA A 176 5.92 8.20 -0.87
C ALA A 176 4.62 8.56 -1.58
N ASP A 177 4.74 9.14 -2.76
CA ASP A 177 3.64 9.57 -3.61
C ASP A 177 3.08 8.40 -4.47
N ALA A 178 3.91 7.42 -4.82
CA ALA A 178 3.49 6.20 -5.52
C ALA A 178 3.13 5.02 -4.59
N SER A 179 3.49 5.09 -3.31
CA SER A 179 3.27 4.01 -2.34
C SER A 179 2.07 4.29 -1.44
N THR A 180 1.43 3.24 -0.94
CA THR A 180 0.27 3.30 -0.02
C THR A 180 0.38 2.26 1.07
N GLY A 181 -0.35 2.47 2.17
CA GLY A 181 -0.40 1.52 3.29
C GLY A 181 0.94 1.41 4.01
N ASN A 182 1.39 0.19 4.27
CA ASN A 182 2.56 -0.11 5.10
C ASN A 182 3.87 -0.17 4.29
N ALA A 183 4.07 0.73 3.32
CA ALA A 183 5.25 0.69 2.44
C ALA A 183 6.59 0.78 3.20
N ALA A 184 6.63 1.53 4.30
CA ALA A 184 7.79 1.62 5.17
C ALA A 184 8.14 0.26 5.83
N LEU A 185 7.14 -0.54 6.20
CA LEU A 185 7.35 -1.89 6.72
C LEU A 185 8.02 -2.77 5.67
N ILE A 186 7.52 -2.72 4.43
CA ILE A 186 8.09 -3.46 3.29
C ILE A 186 9.53 -3.03 3.02
N ALA A 187 9.79 -1.72 3.03
CA ALA A 187 11.13 -1.16 2.83
C ALA A 187 12.12 -1.62 3.92
N SER A 188 11.65 -1.70 5.17
CA SER A 188 12.44 -2.12 6.32
C SER A 188 12.72 -3.63 6.37
N SER A 189 12.06 -4.44 5.53
CA SER A 189 12.14 -5.88 5.63
C SER A 189 13.18 -6.49 4.69
N ALA A 190 14.23 -7.05 5.29
CA ALA A 190 15.11 -8.04 4.64
C ALA A 190 14.55 -9.47 4.69
N LYS A 191 13.35 -9.67 5.28
CA LYS A 191 12.74 -10.97 5.56
C LYS A 191 11.57 -11.28 4.63
N LEU A 192 11.37 -10.53 3.55
CA LEU A 192 10.41 -10.89 2.51
C LEU A 192 10.99 -12.01 1.60
N PRO A 193 10.15 -12.72 0.84
CA PRO A 193 10.62 -13.52 -0.29
C PRO A 193 11.54 -12.69 -1.20
N PHE A 194 12.49 -13.35 -1.86
CA PHE A 194 13.35 -12.67 -2.82
C PHE A 194 12.51 -12.17 -4.00
N PRO A 195 12.67 -10.90 -4.42
CA PRO A 195 11.94 -10.37 -5.56
C PRO A 195 12.36 -11.09 -6.85
N VAL A 196 11.37 -11.46 -7.64
CA VAL A 196 11.54 -12.01 -8.99
C VAL A 196 12.06 -10.92 -9.92
N GLN A 197 13.11 -11.21 -10.69
CA GLN A 197 13.57 -10.31 -11.75
C GLN A 197 12.63 -10.42 -12.95
N PHE A 198 12.15 -9.28 -13.44
CA PHE A 198 11.27 -9.17 -14.59
C PHE A 198 11.95 -8.28 -15.64
N GLN A 199 12.29 -8.89 -16.77
CA GLN A 199 12.86 -8.15 -17.91
C GLN A 199 11.73 -7.48 -18.68
N GLY A 200 11.78 -6.16 -18.79
CA GLY A 200 10.77 -5.36 -19.48
C GLY A 200 9.95 -4.41 -18.59
N THR A 201 8.82 -3.98 -19.14
CA THR A 201 7.94 -2.96 -18.58
C THR A 201 6.78 -3.59 -17.81
N LEU A 202 6.72 -3.31 -16.51
CA LEU A 202 5.65 -3.74 -15.61
C LEU A 202 4.78 -2.53 -15.21
N ALA A 203 3.48 -2.58 -15.48
CA ALA A 203 2.55 -1.56 -14.98
C ALA A 203 1.86 -2.02 -13.68
N CYS A 204 1.93 -1.23 -12.62
CA CYS A 204 1.29 -1.51 -11.34
C CYS A 204 -0.06 -0.81 -11.24
N LEU A 205 -1.14 -1.56 -11.45
CA LEU A 205 -2.51 -1.05 -11.43
C LEU A 205 -3.22 -1.29 -10.11
N THR A 206 -2.57 -1.91 -9.13
CA THR A 206 -3.18 -2.31 -7.85
C THR A 206 -3.88 -1.14 -7.14
N ILE A 207 -5.03 -1.45 -6.55
CA ILE A 207 -5.87 -0.54 -5.76
C ILE A 207 -6.29 -1.22 -4.46
N ARG A 208 -6.70 -0.40 -3.48
CA ARG A 208 -7.39 -0.88 -2.28
C ARG A 208 -8.81 -1.31 -2.65
N ASP A 209 -9.34 -2.31 -1.93
CA ASP A 209 -10.75 -2.75 -2.05
C ASP A 209 -11.16 -3.16 -3.48
N SER A 210 -10.22 -3.73 -4.25
CA SER A 210 -10.38 -4.14 -5.66
C SER A 210 -11.50 -5.15 -5.95
N HIS A 211 -11.97 -5.86 -4.93
CA HIS A 211 -13.13 -6.76 -5.03
C HIS A 211 -14.45 -5.99 -5.19
N ASN A 212 -14.47 -4.70 -4.85
CA ASN A 212 -15.63 -3.85 -4.96
C ASN A 212 -15.76 -3.32 -6.40
N TYR A 213 -16.93 -3.50 -7.00
CA TYR A 213 -17.23 -3.05 -8.36
C TYR A 213 -16.94 -1.55 -8.57
N PHE A 214 -17.29 -0.70 -7.60
CA PHE A 214 -17.04 0.74 -7.69
C PHE A 214 -15.54 1.04 -7.79
N HIS A 215 -14.73 0.48 -6.89
CA HIS A 215 -13.29 0.69 -6.88
C HIS A 215 -12.63 0.14 -8.15
N TRP A 216 -13.12 -0.99 -8.67
CA TRP A 216 -12.68 -1.49 -9.97
C TRP A 216 -12.95 -0.47 -11.09
N MET A 217 -14.19 0.00 -11.20
CA MET A 217 -14.61 0.90 -12.29
C MET A 217 -14.00 2.29 -12.20
N TYR A 218 -13.82 2.84 -10.99
CA TYR A 218 -13.48 4.25 -10.80
C TYR A 218 -12.08 4.50 -10.21
N ASP A 219 -11.38 3.48 -9.71
CA ASP A 219 -10.00 3.62 -9.25
C ASP A 219 -9.00 2.84 -10.10
N LEU A 220 -9.35 1.65 -10.60
CA LEU A 220 -8.43 0.84 -11.41
C LEU A 220 -8.47 1.22 -12.88
N LEU A 221 -9.64 1.14 -13.53
CA LEU A 221 -9.73 1.33 -14.98
C LEU A 221 -9.30 2.72 -15.47
N PRO A 222 -9.62 3.84 -14.77
CA PRO A 222 -9.14 5.16 -15.19
C PRO A 222 -7.62 5.28 -15.23
N LYS A 223 -6.88 4.38 -14.56
CA LYS A 223 -5.42 4.34 -14.67
C LYS A 223 -4.93 4.02 -16.09
N LEU A 224 -5.73 3.33 -16.90
CA LEU A 224 -5.39 3.05 -18.29
C LEU A 224 -5.42 4.32 -19.14
N GLU A 225 -6.38 5.22 -18.89
CA GLU A 225 -6.44 6.54 -19.54
C GLU A 225 -5.22 7.40 -19.17
N LEU A 226 -4.72 7.27 -17.93
CA LEU A 226 -3.49 7.96 -17.50
C LEU A 226 -2.25 7.45 -18.26
N LEU A 227 -2.19 6.15 -18.56
CA LEU A 227 -1.12 5.58 -19.39
C LEU A 227 -1.22 6.13 -20.83
N GLU A 228 -2.42 6.15 -21.40
CA GLU A 228 -2.67 6.66 -22.74
C GLU A 228 -2.26 8.14 -22.88
N LYS A 229 -2.61 8.99 -21.91
CA LYS A 229 -2.22 10.42 -21.91
C LYS A 229 -0.71 10.65 -21.79
N CYS A 230 0.01 9.67 -21.25
CA CYS A 230 1.47 9.65 -21.23
C CYS A 230 2.08 9.05 -22.51
N ASN A 231 1.27 8.74 -23.54
CA ASN A 231 1.64 8.03 -24.76
C ASN A 231 2.27 6.66 -24.47
N ILE A 232 1.76 5.95 -23.46
CA ILE A 232 2.18 4.60 -23.10
C ILE A 232 1.07 3.65 -23.56
N ALA A 233 1.27 2.99 -24.70
CA ALA A 233 0.29 2.07 -25.22
C ALA A 233 0.26 0.78 -24.39
N ILE A 234 -0.92 0.16 -24.27
CA ILE A 234 -1.09 -1.14 -23.59
C ILE A 234 -0.23 -2.23 -24.25
N SER A 235 0.01 -2.12 -25.57
CA SER A 235 0.91 -3.00 -26.33
C SER A 235 2.36 -2.93 -25.88
N ASP A 236 2.80 -1.79 -25.35
CA ASP A 236 4.20 -1.53 -24.98
C ASP A 236 4.51 -1.99 -23.54
N ILE A 237 3.49 -2.48 -22.83
CA ILE A 237 3.60 -3.00 -21.47
C ILE A 237 3.64 -4.53 -21.53
N ASP A 238 4.70 -5.12 -20.99
CA ASP A 238 4.95 -6.56 -21.03
C ASP A 238 4.07 -7.30 -20.02
N ALA A 239 3.83 -6.71 -18.84
CA ALA A 239 2.94 -7.27 -17.82
C ALA A 239 2.25 -6.19 -16.97
N PHE A 240 1.15 -6.58 -16.34
CA PHE A 240 0.35 -5.75 -15.45
C PHE A 240 0.20 -6.43 -14.09
N LEU A 241 0.65 -5.76 -13.03
CA LEU A 241 0.36 -6.17 -11.67
C LEU A 241 -1.05 -5.67 -11.29
N VAL A 242 -2.00 -6.59 -11.19
CA VAL A 242 -3.42 -6.32 -10.95
C VAL A 242 -3.87 -7.15 -9.75
N ASN A 243 -4.71 -6.58 -8.87
CA ASN A 243 -5.24 -7.33 -7.74
C ASN A 243 -5.92 -8.65 -8.19
N HIS A 244 -5.94 -9.64 -7.30
CA HIS A 244 -6.61 -10.92 -7.55
C HIS A 244 -8.04 -10.71 -8.10
N CYS A 245 -8.29 -11.24 -9.29
CA CYS A 245 -9.59 -11.13 -9.96
C CYS A 245 -10.54 -12.21 -9.44
N CYS A 246 -11.27 -11.90 -8.37
CA CYS A 246 -12.26 -12.80 -7.76
C CYS A 246 -13.49 -13.05 -8.65
N TYR A 247 -13.76 -12.17 -9.63
CA TYR A 247 -14.99 -12.20 -10.43
C TYR A 247 -14.70 -12.21 -11.94
N PRO A 248 -15.49 -12.93 -12.76
CA PRO A 248 -15.26 -13.04 -14.20
C PRO A 248 -15.18 -11.70 -14.93
N PHE A 249 -16.05 -10.74 -14.58
CA PHE A 249 -16.12 -9.43 -15.25
C PHE A 249 -14.79 -8.67 -15.22
N GLN A 250 -13.96 -8.89 -14.19
CA GLN A 250 -12.66 -8.22 -14.05
C GLN A 250 -11.71 -8.64 -15.17
N ARG A 251 -11.61 -9.94 -15.43
CA ARG A 251 -10.80 -10.48 -16.53
C ARG A 251 -11.41 -10.18 -17.89
N GLU A 252 -12.72 -10.34 -18.04
CA GLU A 252 -13.42 -10.04 -19.29
C GLU A 252 -13.18 -8.59 -19.73
N LEU A 253 -13.28 -7.64 -18.79
CA LEU A 253 -13.07 -6.23 -19.05
C LEU A 253 -11.60 -5.90 -19.38
N LEU A 254 -10.64 -6.50 -18.66
CA LEU A 254 -9.22 -6.34 -18.99
C LEU A 254 -8.90 -6.88 -20.39
N ASN A 255 -9.44 -8.05 -20.75
CA ASN A 255 -9.28 -8.63 -22.08
C ASN A 255 -9.88 -7.72 -23.18
N LEU A 256 -11.07 -7.16 -22.95
CA LEU A 256 -11.69 -6.20 -23.88
C LEU A 256 -10.83 -4.94 -24.08
N LEU A 257 -10.07 -4.54 -23.06
CA LEU A 257 -9.16 -3.41 -23.08
C LEU A 257 -7.75 -3.77 -23.58
N GLY A 258 -7.54 -4.99 -24.08
CA GLY A 258 -6.28 -5.44 -24.67
C GLY A 258 -5.23 -5.95 -23.66
N ILE A 259 -5.63 -6.22 -22.42
CA ILE A 259 -4.79 -6.84 -21.40
C ILE A 259 -5.19 -8.32 -21.30
N SER A 260 -4.43 -9.19 -21.96
CA SER A 260 -4.67 -10.63 -21.93
C SER A 260 -4.32 -11.25 -20.58
N ASP A 261 -4.91 -12.40 -20.26
CA ASP A 261 -4.67 -13.11 -19.00
C ASP A 261 -3.20 -13.47 -18.79
N GLU A 262 -2.42 -13.70 -19.86
CA GLU A 262 -0.99 -14.03 -19.74
C GLU A 262 -0.13 -12.85 -19.28
N LYS A 263 -0.61 -11.62 -19.49
CA LYS A 263 0.07 -10.40 -19.03
C LYS A 263 -0.26 -10.05 -17.58
N ILE A 264 -1.21 -10.73 -16.93
CA ILE A 264 -1.65 -10.39 -15.58
C ILE A 264 -0.79 -11.12 -14.55
N LEU A 265 -0.16 -10.34 -13.66
CA LEU A 265 0.52 -10.82 -12.47
C LEU A 265 -0.32 -10.53 -11.23
N ASP A 266 -0.45 -11.52 -10.35
CA ASP A 266 -1.21 -11.41 -9.11
C ASP A 266 -0.28 -11.04 -7.94
N PRO A 267 -0.50 -9.91 -7.24
CA PRO A 267 0.35 -9.47 -6.13
C PRO A 267 0.36 -10.43 -4.93
N LEU A 268 -0.63 -11.33 -4.78
CA LEU A 268 -0.62 -12.32 -3.71
C LEU A 268 0.55 -13.31 -3.80
N ILE A 269 1.06 -13.53 -5.02
CA ILE A 269 2.17 -14.45 -5.29
C ILE A 269 3.34 -13.77 -6.00
N TYR A 270 3.18 -12.52 -6.42
CA TYR A 270 4.20 -11.77 -7.13
C TYR A 270 4.79 -10.65 -6.28
N HIS A 271 6.10 -10.73 -6.14
CA HIS A 271 6.95 -9.68 -5.63
C HIS A 271 8.15 -9.60 -6.56
N GLY A 272 8.44 -8.43 -7.13
CA GLY A 272 9.41 -8.37 -8.23
C GLY A 272 10.10 -7.04 -8.43
N ILE A 273 11.13 -7.09 -9.26
CA ILE A 273 11.93 -5.97 -9.76
C ILE A 273 11.80 -5.96 -11.28
N ALA A 274 11.35 -4.84 -11.84
CA ALA A 274 11.22 -4.67 -13.29
C ALA A 274 12.23 -3.64 -13.82
N ASP A 275 12.73 -3.85 -15.04
CA ASP A 275 13.61 -2.88 -15.72
C ASP A 275 12.95 -1.49 -15.77
N ARG A 276 11.64 -1.47 -16.05
CA ARG A 276 10.80 -0.28 -15.98
C ARG A 276 9.49 -0.58 -15.26
N LEU A 277 9.31 -0.02 -14.08
CA LEU A 277 8.07 -0.09 -13.30
C LEU A 277 7.26 1.19 -13.52
N ILE A 278 6.06 1.07 -14.06
CA ILE A 278 5.14 2.18 -14.32
C ILE A 278 4.00 2.14 -13.30
N VAL A 279 3.71 3.25 -12.65
CA VAL A 279 2.71 3.36 -11.60
C VAL A 279 1.81 4.56 -11.87
N PRO A 280 0.62 4.35 -12.47
CA PRO A 280 -0.37 5.40 -12.60
C PRO A 280 -0.99 5.74 -11.24
N ILE A 281 -1.04 7.04 -10.94
CA ILE A 281 -1.61 7.61 -9.74
C ILE A 281 -2.83 8.45 -10.15
N SER A 282 -4.02 7.93 -9.88
CA SER A 282 -5.28 8.67 -9.95
C SER A 282 -5.57 9.34 -8.61
N SER A 283 -6.45 10.34 -8.59
CA SER A 283 -6.94 10.93 -7.34
C SER A 283 -7.74 9.87 -6.58
N PRO A 284 -7.22 9.29 -5.47
CA PRO A 284 -7.84 8.15 -4.82
C PRO A 284 -9.21 8.51 -4.26
N SER A 285 -10.24 7.75 -4.67
CA SER A 285 -11.61 7.88 -4.12
C SER A 285 -11.65 7.66 -2.61
N PHE A 286 -10.75 6.82 -2.12
CA PHE A 286 -10.69 6.34 -0.74
C PHE A 286 -10.50 7.46 0.30
N HIS A 287 -9.78 8.54 -0.04
CA HIS A 287 -9.50 9.62 0.90
C HIS A 287 -10.57 10.71 0.92
N THR A 288 -11.30 10.89 -0.18
CA THR A 288 -12.24 12.00 -0.35
C THR A 288 -13.70 11.54 -0.37
N GLY A 289 -13.95 10.25 -0.58
CA GLY A 289 -15.27 9.70 -0.91
C GLY A 289 -15.85 10.29 -2.20
N ARG A 290 -15.01 10.91 -3.04
CA ARG A 290 -15.42 11.71 -4.20
C ARG A 290 -14.50 11.40 -5.39
N ILE A 291 -15.11 11.14 -6.54
CA ILE A 291 -14.41 10.81 -7.78
C ILE A 291 -14.08 12.08 -8.55
N ALA A 292 -12.87 12.14 -9.08
CA ALA A 292 -12.46 13.21 -9.99
C ALA A 292 -13.22 13.06 -11.30
N LYS A 293 -13.67 14.19 -11.89
CA LYS A 293 -14.48 14.21 -13.11
C LYS A 293 -13.90 13.31 -14.22
N GLN A 294 -12.59 13.32 -14.37
CA GLN A 294 -11.86 12.59 -15.40
C GLN A 294 -12.03 11.06 -15.25
N ALA A 295 -12.06 10.55 -14.02
CA ALA A 295 -12.31 9.13 -13.77
C ALA A 295 -13.75 8.70 -14.09
N CYS A 296 -14.68 9.63 -14.31
CA CYS A 296 -16.03 9.35 -14.81
C CYS A 296 -16.15 9.49 -16.33
N GLU A 297 -15.16 10.08 -17.00
CA GLU A 297 -15.18 10.39 -18.44
C GLU A 297 -14.28 9.44 -19.26
N PHE A 298 -13.63 8.46 -18.62
CA PHE A 298 -12.77 7.48 -19.27
C PHE A 298 -13.56 6.42 -20.07
#